data_AF-A0A351CKD9-F1
#
_entry.id   AF-A0A351CKD9-F1
#
_cell.length_a   1.000
_cell.length_b   1.000
_cell.length_c   1.000
_cell.angle_alpha   90.00
_cell.angle_beta   90.00
_cell.angle_gamma   90.00
#
_symmetry.space_group_name_H-M   'P 1'
#
loop_
_entity.id
_entity.type
_entity.pdbx_description
1 polymer ?
#
loop_
_entity_poly.entity_id
_entity_poly.type
_entity_poly.pdbx_seq_one_letter_code
_entity_poly.pdbx_strand_id
1 'polypeptide(L)' 'HRDIVKKYGRFPHRNKILGRKSSGIETEYLLSSGAFKG' A
#
# COMPACT_ATOMS: atom_id res chain seq x y z
N HIS A 1 -6.17 -8.90 -2.66
CA HIS A 1 -5.01 -8.71 -3.57
C HIS A 1 -5.36 -7.91 -4.83
N ARG A 2 -6.26 -8.41 -5.71
CA ARG A 2 -6.62 -7.74 -6.97
C ARG A 2 -7.03 -6.28 -6.79
N ASP A 3 -7.84 -5.98 -5.79
CA ASP A 3 -8.36 -4.62 -5.58
C ASP A 3 -7.28 -3.64 -5.12
N ILE A 4 -6.24 -4.13 -4.42
CA ILE A 4 -5.08 -3.33 -4.02
C ILE A 4 -4.31 -2.90 -5.27
N VAL A 5 -4.04 -3.84 -6.18
CA VAL A 5 -3.37 -3.53 -7.45
C VAL A 5 -4.25 -2.65 -8.33
N LYS A 6 -5.57 -2.88 -8.38
CA LYS A 6 -6.50 -2.02 -9.12
C LYS A 6 -6.53 -0.58 -8.58
N LYS A 7 -6.48 -0.41 -7.25
CA LYS A 7 -6.59 0.91 -6.59
C LYS A 7 -5.27 1.67 -6.53
N TYR A 8 -4.16 0.98 -6.29
CA TYR A 8 -2.84 1.60 -6.05
C TYR A 8 -1.81 1.30 -7.15
N GLY A 9 -2.12 0.41 -8.11
CA GLY A 9 -1.19 -0.04 -9.16
C GLY A 9 -0.05 -0.93 -8.67
N ARG A 10 0.11 -1.09 -7.36
CA ARG A 10 1.19 -1.82 -6.68
C ARG A 10 0.74 -2.29 -5.30
N PHE A 11 1.65 -2.88 -4.53
CA PHE A 11 1.43 -3.26 -3.15
C PHE A 11 2.05 -2.23 -2.19
N PRO A 12 1.25 -1.37 -1.52
CA PRO A 12 1.78 -0.30 -0.68
C PRO A 12 2.66 -0.79 0.48
N HIS A 13 2.37 -1.96 1.06
CA HIS A 13 3.18 -2.52 2.15
C HIS A 13 4.63 -2.84 1.73
N ARG A 14 4.87 -3.05 0.43
CA ARG A 14 6.21 -3.30 -0.11
C ARG A 14 7.00 -2.03 -0.38
N ASN A 15 6.39 -0.84 -0.26
CA ASN A 15 7.07 0.41 -0.56
C ASN A 15 8.31 0.59 0.33
N LYS A 16 8.21 0.28 1.64
CA LYS A 16 9.33 0.42 2.60
C LYS A 16 10.53 -0.47 2.23
N ILE A 17 10.30 -1.75 1.91
CA ILE A 17 11.39 -2.68 1.56
C ILE A 17 11.99 -2.42 0.18
N LEU A 18 11.23 -1.79 -0.72
CA LEU A 18 11.70 -1.42 -2.07
C LEU A 18 12.24 0.01 -2.14
N GLY A 19 12.38 0.71 -1.01
CA GLY A 19 12.87 2.10 -0.96
C GLY A 19 11.95 3.13 -1.65
N ARG A 20 10.67 2.80 -1.86
CA ARG A 20 9.69 3.69 -2.51
C ARG A 20 8.98 4.54 -1.46
N LYS A 21 8.73 5.81 -1.80
CA LYS A 21 7.83 6.65 -1.00
C LYS A 21 6.37 6.26 -1.27
N SER A 22 5.60 6.10 -0.19
CA SER A 22 4.15 5.95 -0.26
C SER A 22 3.49 7.31 -0.51
N SER A 23 2.43 7.33 -1.31
CA SER A 23 1.57 8.50 -1.45
C SER A 23 0.73 8.71 -0.18
N GLY A 24 0.06 9.86 -0.05
CA GLY A 24 -0.86 10.13 1.06
C GLY A 24 -1.93 9.05 1.21
N ILE A 25 -2.61 8.70 0.11
CA ILE A 25 -3.67 7.69 0.08
C ILE A 25 -3.12 6.29 0.45
N GLU A 26 -1.91 5.96 -0.02
CA GLU A 26 -1.26 4.70 0.36
C GLU A 26 -0.90 4.68 1.85
N THR A 27 -0.52 5.82 2.41
CA THR A 27 -0.17 5.95 3.84
C THR A 27 -1.41 5.81 4.71
N GLU A 28 -2.51 6.48 4.37
CA GLU A 28 -3.80 6.31 5.03
C GLU A 28 -4.28 4.86 4.96
N TYR A 29 -4.14 4.22 3.79
CA TYR A 29 -4.46 2.81 3.65
C TYR A 29 -3.60 1.93 4.56
N LEU A 30 -2.29 2.17 4.65
CA LEU A 30 -1.37 1.41 5.51
C LEU A 30 -1.64 1.61 7.02
N LEU A 31 -2.14 2.78 7.40
CA LEU A 31 -2.56 3.10 8.77
C LEU A 31 -3.92 2.51 9.12
N SER A 32 -4.76 2.20 8.12
CA SER A 32 -6.08 1.60 8.35
C SER A 32 -5.98 0.17 8.88
N SER A 33 -6.96 -0.24 9.68
CA SER A 33 -7.06 -1.61 10.22
C SER A 33 -7.25 -2.67 9.12
N GLY A 34 -7.72 -2.27 7.94
CA GLY A 34 -7.91 -3.14 6.77
C GLY A 34 -6.70 -3.22 5.82
N ALA A 35 -5.56 -2.64 6.20
CA ALA A 35 -4.34 -2.69 5.41
C ALA A 35 -3.85 -4.12 5.25
N PHE A 36 -3.61 -4.55 4.01
CA PHE A 36 -2.92 -5.80 3.75
C PHE A 36 -1.40 -5.61 3.91
N LYS A 37 -0.78 -6.33 4.85
CA LYS A 37 0.62 -6.13 5.28
C LYS A 37 1.63 -7.17 4.78
N GLY A 38 1.19 -8.16 4.00
CA GLY A 38 2.03 -9.27 3.55
C GLY A 38 1.47 -10.59 4.02
#